data_AF-A0A2G8KMM8-F1
#
_entry.id   AF-A0A2G8KMM8-F1
#
_cell.length_a   1.000
_cell.length_b   1.000
_cell.length_c   1.000
_cell.angle_alpha   90.00
_cell.angle_beta   90.00
_cell.angle_gamma   90.00
#
_symmetry.space_group_name_H-M   'P 1'
#
loop_
_entity.id
_entity.type
_entity.pdbx_description
1 polymer ?
#
loop_
_entity_poly.entity_id
_entity_poly.type
_entity_poly.pdbx_seq_one_letter_code
_entity_poly.pdbx_strand_id
1 'polypeptide(L)'
;MAEKIAENKKVRRNHKGQLTRTLTALKSTCRKEEVIADTIKELLQKAERQFDAIEEVHHEIVELLSDEEFEKEEKWMLECQEQFFEEKQKVLQKLKEIEKEEPTKKTTKAPGDTLTTSMDGFKLALELPKAEIPHYDGDPTKFWSFIKNFEVNVAEKLSSDEARLSYLIQLTGGKARSSIECCVLLGDKGYEKAKEILKIQFGQPILSCMH
;
A
#
# COMPACT_ATOMS: atom_id res chain seq x y z
N MET A 1 -4.81 -33.40 6.15
CA MET A 1 -4.08 -32.13 6.33
C MET A 1 -2.94 -31.99 5.32
N ALA A 2 -1.96 -32.91 5.31
CA ALA A 2 -0.84 -32.87 4.35
C ALA A 2 -1.25 -32.83 2.86
N GLU A 3 -2.27 -33.59 2.46
CA GLU A 3 -2.79 -33.59 1.08
C GLU A 3 -3.34 -32.21 0.66
N LYS A 4 -4.11 -31.57 1.55
CA LYS A 4 -4.69 -30.23 1.32
C LYS A 4 -3.62 -29.15 1.24
N ILE A 5 -2.58 -29.23 2.08
CA ILE A 5 -1.43 -28.32 2.02
C ILE A 5 -0.70 -28.47 0.68
N ALA A 6 -0.47 -29.69 0.22
CA ALA A 6 0.19 -29.95 -1.07
C ALA A 6 -0.62 -29.41 -2.26
N GLU A 7 -1.95 -29.59 -2.23
CA GLU A 7 -2.86 -29.04 -3.21
C GLU A 7 -2.83 -27.51 -3.22
N ASN A 8 -3.00 -26.87 -2.06
CA ASN A 8 -2.98 -25.42 -1.96
C ASN A 8 -1.61 -24.84 -2.37
N LYS A 9 -0.48 -25.49 -2.01
CA LYS A 9 0.86 -25.09 -2.50
C LYS A 9 0.99 -25.20 -4.02
N LYS A 10 0.31 -26.15 -4.66
CA LYS A 10 0.26 -26.24 -6.14
C LYS A 10 -0.56 -25.10 -6.73
N VAL A 11 -1.73 -24.81 -6.16
CA VAL A 11 -2.60 -23.71 -6.60
C VAL A 11 -1.90 -22.35 -6.42
N ARG A 12 -1.29 -22.09 -5.26
CA ARG A 12 -0.52 -20.87 -4.97
C ARG A 12 0.62 -20.66 -5.97
N ARG A 13 1.38 -21.72 -6.28
CA ARG A 13 2.45 -21.67 -7.31
C ARG A 13 1.91 -21.37 -8.70
N ASN A 14 0.74 -21.90 -9.06
CA ASN A 14 0.10 -21.58 -10.33
C ASN A 14 -0.30 -20.10 -10.40
N HIS A 15 -0.88 -19.54 -9.34
CA HIS A 15 -1.18 -18.10 -9.25
C HIS A 15 0.09 -17.24 -9.34
N LYS A 16 1.18 -17.62 -8.65
CA LYS A 16 2.49 -16.96 -8.82
C LYS A 16 2.94 -16.98 -10.28
N GLY A 17 2.84 -18.13 -10.96
CA GLY A 17 3.20 -18.23 -12.37
C GLY A 17 2.35 -17.31 -13.27
N GLN A 18 1.07 -17.15 -12.97
CA GLN A 18 0.18 -16.20 -13.65
C GLN A 18 0.62 -14.75 -13.42
N LEU A 19 0.90 -14.39 -12.15
CA LEU A 19 1.41 -13.07 -11.77
C LEU A 19 2.72 -12.74 -12.50
N THR A 20 3.71 -13.65 -12.47
CA THR A 20 5.01 -13.45 -13.13
C THR A 20 4.84 -13.18 -14.64
N ARG A 21 3.92 -13.87 -15.31
CA ARG A 21 3.63 -13.61 -16.73
C ARG A 21 3.03 -12.22 -16.95
N THR A 22 2.08 -11.81 -16.11
CA THR A 22 1.47 -10.47 -16.20
C THR A 22 2.50 -9.37 -15.92
N LEU A 23 3.35 -9.53 -14.90
CA LEU A 23 4.45 -8.60 -14.61
C LEU A 23 5.45 -8.51 -15.77
N THR A 24 5.71 -9.62 -16.45
CA THR A 24 6.57 -9.63 -17.66
C THR A 24 5.90 -8.88 -18.82
N ALA A 25 4.59 -9.03 -19.01
CA ALA A 25 3.83 -8.27 -19.99
C ALA A 25 3.81 -6.77 -19.66
N LEU A 26 3.67 -6.40 -18.38
CA LEU A 26 3.78 -5.02 -17.89
C LEU A 26 5.15 -4.43 -18.25
N LYS A 27 6.24 -5.10 -17.86
CA LYS A 27 7.62 -4.72 -18.20
C LYS A 27 7.80 -4.46 -19.69
N SER A 28 7.31 -5.38 -20.52
CA SER A 28 7.41 -5.26 -21.97
C SER A 28 6.59 -4.09 -22.51
N THR A 29 5.41 -3.83 -21.95
CA THR A 29 4.54 -2.71 -22.36
C THR A 29 5.15 -1.37 -21.98
N CYS A 30 5.72 -1.24 -20.78
CA CYS A 30 6.38 -0.01 -20.32
C CYS A 30 7.66 0.36 -21.09
N ARG A 31 8.21 -0.55 -21.90
CA ARG A 31 9.41 -0.33 -22.73
C ARG A 31 9.11 0.13 -24.16
N LYS A 32 7.83 0.10 -24.58
CA LYS A 32 7.44 0.52 -25.93
C LYS A 32 7.54 2.05 -26.06
N GLU A 33 7.79 2.56 -27.27
CA GLU A 33 7.80 4.00 -27.55
C GLU A 33 6.41 4.63 -27.43
N GLU A 34 5.39 3.96 -27.95
CA GLU A 34 3.99 4.35 -27.79
C GLU A 34 3.35 3.50 -26.68
N VAL A 35 3.03 4.16 -25.57
CA VAL A 35 2.48 3.51 -24.38
C VAL A 35 1.09 4.05 -24.10
N ILE A 36 0.10 3.16 -24.18
CA ILE A 36 -1.29 3.49 -23.83
C ILE A 36 -1.44 3.32 -22.31
N ALA A 37 -1.71 4.43 -21.61
CA ALA A 37 -1.85 4.45 -20.15
C ALA A 37 -2.92 3.46 -19.66
N ASP A 38 -4.06 3.36 -20.35
CA ASP A 38 -5.14 2.44 -20.01
C ASP A 38 -4.70 0.98 -20.07
N THR A 39 -3.93 0.58 -21.08
CA THR A 39 -3.39 -0.79 -21.17
C THR A 39 -2.48 -1.13 -19.99
N ILE A 40 -1.68 -0.17 -19.52
CA ILE A 40 -0.87 -0.36 -18.31
C ILE A 40 -1.77 -0.49 -17.08
N LYS A 41 -2.78 0.38 -16.93
CA LYS A 41 -3.73 0.34 -15.80
C LYS A 41 -4.47 -1.00 -15.74
N GLU A 42 -4.94 -1.51 -16.87
CA GLU A 42 -5.60 -2.83 -16.98
C GLU A 42 -4.66 -3.98 -16.59
N LEU A 43 -3.43 -3.98 -17.10
CA LEU A 43 -2.45 -5.01 -16.78
C LEU A 43 -2.02 -4.95 -15.30
N LEU A 44 -1.93 -3.75 -14.72
CA LEU A 44 -1.62 -3.56 -13.30
C LEU A 44 -2.76 -4.10 -12.43
N GLN A 45 -4.01 -3.75 -12.75
CA GLN A 45 -5.18 -4.27 -12.05
C GLN A 45 -5.26 -5.80 -12.13
N LYS A 46 -4.91 -6.39 -13.29
CA LYS A 46 -4.84 -7.84 -13.45
C LYS A 46 -3.75 -8.45 -12.54
N ALA A 47 -2.59 -7.82 -12.43
CA ALA A 47 -1.52 -8.26 -11.55
C ALA A 47 -1.94 -8.19 -10.08
N GLU A 48 -2.63 -7.12 -9.66
CA GLU A 48 -3.19 -6.99 -8.29
C GLU A 48 -4.14 -8.14 -7.95
N ARG A 49 -5.12 -8.43 -8.83
CA ARG A 49 -6.05 -9.56 -8.60
C ARG A 49 -5.34 -10.91 -8.52
N GLN A 50 -4.29 -11.11 -9.33
CA GLN A 50 -3.50 -12.34 -9.29
C GLN A 50 -2.68 -12.45 -8.02
N PHE A 51 -2.20 -11.32 -7.49
CA PHE A 51 -1.48 -11.27 -6.22
C PHE A 51 -2.42 -11.51 -5.04
N ASP A 52 -3.59 -10.87 -4.99
CA ASP A 52 -4.60 -11.12 -3.95
C ASP A 52 -4.97 -12.63 -3.93
N ALA A 53 -5.13 -13.28 -5.09
CA ALA A 53 -5.36 -14.73 -5.16
C ALA A 53 -4.20 -15.60 -4.60
N ILE A 54 -2.96 -15.10 -4.63
CA ILE A 54 -1.82 -15.77 -3.97
C ILE A 54 -1.94 -15.61 -2.44
N GLU A 55 -2.31 -14.42 -1.97
CA GLU A 55 -2.49 -14.11 -0.54
C GLU A 55 -3.56 -14.99 0.08
N GLU A 56 -4.72 -15.12 -0.57
CA GLU A 56 -5.83 -15.96 -0.09
C GLU A 56 -5.39 -17.42 0.08
N VAL A 57 -4.75 -18.00 -0.94
CA VAL A 57 -4.30 -19.40 -0.87
C VAL A 57 -3.13 -19.56 0.12
N HIS A 58 -2.29 -18.54 0.28
CA HIS A 58 -1.22 -18.54 1.29
C HIS A 58 -1.79 -18.56 2.71
N HIS A 59 -2.82 -17.76 2.97
CA HIS A 59 -3.53 -17.75 4.25
C HIS A 59 -4.09 -19.14 4.59
N GLU A 60 -4.79 -19.79 3.64
CA GLU A 60 -5.29 -21.16 3.84
C GLU A 60 -4.16 -22.18 4.11
N ILE A 61 -2.97 -21.97 3.55
CA ILE A 61 -1.82 -22.84 3.81
C ILE A 61 -1.34 -22.63 5.24
N VAL A 62 -1.08 -21.39 5.62
CA VAL A 62 -0.56 -21.00 6.94
C VAL A 62 -1.41 -21.53 8.08
N GLU A 63 -2.74 -21.48 7.96
CA GLU A 63 -3.66 -22.02 8.97
C GLU A 63 -3.49 -23.52 9.24
N LEU A 64 -2.88 -24.26 8.31
CA LEU A 64 -2.71 -25.70 8.37
C LEU A 64 -1.26 -26.13 8.68
N LEU A 65 -0.31 -25.20 8.77
CA LEU A 65 1.11 -25.50 8.97
C LEU A 65 1.49 -25.62 10.44
N SER A 66 2.58 -26.35 10.69
CA SER A 66 3.35 -26.28 11.93
C SER A 66 4.26 -25.04 11.94
N ASP A 67 4.72 -24.61 13.13
CA ASP A 67 5.59 -23.43 13.28
C ASP A 67 6.86 -23.49 12.41
N GLU A 68 7.50 -24.67 12.31
CA GLU A 68 8.72 -24.83 11.50
C GLU A 68 8.46 -24.72 9.99
N GLU A 69 7.28 -25.17 9.54
CA GLU A 69 6.89 -25.08 8.13
C GLU A 69 6.35 -23.69 7.78
N PHE A 70 5.72 -23.02 8.75
CA PHE A 70 5.21 -21.67 8.62
C PHE A 70 6.31 -20.69 8.22
N GLU A 71 7.44 -20.66 8.93
CA GLU A 71 8.55 -19.74 8.64
C GLU A 71 9.06 -19.86 7.20
N LYS A 72 9.17 -21.10 6.69
CA LYS A 72 9.63 -21.37 5.32
C LYS A 72 8.64 -20.84 4.29
N GLU A 73 7.35 -20.98 4.56
CA GLU A 73 6.28 -20.59 3.65
C GLU A 73 6.03 -19.08 3.69
N GLU A 74 6.15 -18.44 4.84
CA GLU A 74 6.08 -17.00 5.02
C GLU A 74 7.25 -16.30 4.32
N LYS A 75 8.48 -16.84 4.45
CA LYS A 75 9.64 -16.32 3.70
C LYS A 75 9.41 -16.34 2.19
N TRP A 76 8.84 -17.42 1.65
CA TRP A 76 8.48 -17.49 0.23
C TRP A 76 7.45 -16.42 -0.15
N MET A 77 6.49 -16.15 0.75
CA MET A 77 5.48 -15.13 0.52
C MET A 77 6.11 -13.75 0.46
N LEU A 78 6.96 -13.40 1.43
CA LEU A 78 7.70 -12.13 1.46
C LEU A 78 8.46 -11.87 0.16
N GLU A 79 9.22 -12.85 -0.35
CA GLU A 79 9.93 -12.74 -1.62
C GLU A 79 8.98 -12.49 -2.81
N CYS A 80 7.78 -13.08 -2.79
CA CYS A 80 6.76 -12.84 -3.81
C CYS A 80 6.14 -11.44 -3.69
N GLN A 81 5.90 -10.95 -2.47
CA GLN A 81 5.39 -9.60 -2.21
C GLN A 81 6.39 -8.53 -2.67
N GLU A 82 7.67 -8.70 -2.34
CA GLU A 82 8.74 -7.77 -2.76
C GLU A 82 8.81 -7.63 -4.28
N GLN A 83 8.81 -8.76 -5.01
CA GLN A 83 8.84 -8.76 -6.47
C GLN A 83 7.62 -8.06 -7.08
N PHE A 84 6.44 -8.25 -6.50
CA PHE A 84 5.22 -7.60 -6.95
C PHE A 84 5.25 -6.08 -6.70
N PHE A 85 5.61 -5.67 -5.48
CA PHE A 85 5.62 -4.25 -5.11
C PHE A 85 6.71 -3.46 -5.82
N GLU A 86 7.91 -4.02 -5.97
CA GLU A 86 8.98 -3.38 -6.74
C GLU A 86 8.53 -3.09 -8.17
N GLU A 87 7.85 -4.06 -8.80
CA GLU A 87 7.36 -3.87 -10.16
C GLU A 87 6.22 -2.88 -10.24
N LYS A 88 5.27 -2.96 -9.30
CA LYS A 88 4.15 -2.01 -9.19
C LYS A 88 4.64 -0.57 -9.08
N GLN A 89 5.67 -0.32 -8.26
CA GLN A 89 6.22 1.03 -8.09
C GLN A 89 6.83 1.57 -9.40
N LYS A 90 7.60 0.77 -10.13
CA LYS A 90 8.18 1.16 -11.42
C LYS A 90 7.08 1.51 -12.44
N VAL A 91 6.02 0.71 -12.48
CA VAL A 91 4.87 0.95 -13.37
C VAL A 91 4.14 2.25 -13.01
N LEU A 92 3.86 2.47 -11.72
CA LEU A 92 3.20 3.70 -11.26
C LEU A 92 4.04 4.96 -11.53
N GLN A 93 5.36 4.87 -11.39
CA GLN A 93 6.26 5.96 -11.78
C GLN A 93 6.15 6.25 -13.29
N LYS A 94 6.13 5.21 -14.12
CA LYS A 94 6.01 5.37 -15.57
C LYS A 94 4.67 5.98 -15.99
N LEU A 95 3.58 5.59 -15.34
CA LEU A 95 2.26 6.20 -15.58
C LEU A 95 2.26 7.70 -15.29
N LYS A 96 2.91 8.13 -14.21
CA LYS A 96 3.05 9.56 -13.87
C LYS A 96 3.88 10.34 -14.90
N GLU A 97 4.83 9.72 -15.59
CA GLU A 97 5.59 10.35 -16.68
C GLU A 97 4.70 10.54 -17.91
N ILE A 98 3.95 9.50 -18.28
CA ILE A 98 3.02 9.53 -19.43
C ILE A 98 1.95 10.61 -19.24
N GLU A 99 1.37 10.71 -18.04
CA GLU A 99 0.35 11.73 -17.72
C GLU A 99 0.92 13.16 -17.70
N LYS A 100 2.24 13.34 -17.58
CA LYS A 100 2.90 14.66 -17.64
C LYS A 100 3.26 15.11 -19.05
N GLU A 101 3.34 14.19 -20.01
CA GLU A 101 3.73 14.50 -21.39
C GLU A 101 2.58 14.94 -22.29
N GLU A 102 1.32 14.97 -21.83
CA GLU A 102 0.23 15.66 -22.54
C GLU A 102 0.42 17.19 -22.49
N PRO A 103 0.72 17.89 -23.62
CA PRO A 103 0.85 19.34 -23.62
C PRO A 103 -0.29 19.95 -24.45
N THR A 104 -1.35 20.46 -23.82
CA THR A 104 -2.12 21.58 -24.43
C THR A 104 -2.68 22.59 -23.41
N LYS A 105 -1.90 23.66 -23.22
CA LYS A 105 -2.28 25.10 -23.22
C LYS A 105 -3.35 25.68 -22.25
N LYS A 106 -2.91 26.76 -21.56
CA LYS A 106 -3.60 28.02 -21.14
C LYS A 106 -4.36 27.99 -19.79
N THR A 107 -4.27 28.93 -18.83
CA THR A 107 -3.53 30.22 -18.64
C THR A 107 -3.57 30.60 -17.13
N THR A 108 -2.51 31.29 -16.67
CA THR A 108 -2.43 32.34 -15.61
C THR A 108 -2.63 32.06 -14.10
N LYS A 109 -1.64 32.59 -13.35
CA LYS A 109 -1.45 32.78 -11.90
C LYS A 109 -2.42 33.83 -11.33
N ALA A 110 -2.72 33.94 -10.02
CA ALA A 110 -1.89 34.59 -8.96
C ALA A 110 -2.54 34.45 -7.54
N PRO A 111 -1.87 34.91 -6.44
CA PRO A 111 -1.97 34.41 -5.05
C PRO A 111 -2.78 35.29 -4.06
N GLY A 112 -3.06 34.78 -2.86
CA GLY A 112 -3.56 35.57 -1.72
C GLY A 112 -3.61 34.83 -0.38
N ASP A 113 -3.09 35.48 0.66
CA ASP A 113 -2.90 35.09 2.07
C ASP A 113 -4.15 34.57 2.81
N THR A 114 -3.94 33.82 3.90
CA THR A 114 -4.15 34.32 5.29
C THR A 114 -4.33 33.14 6.27
N LEU A 115 -3.42 33.08 7.25
CA LEU A 115 -3.56 32.30 8.48
C LEU A 115 -4.78 32.77 9.27
N THR A 116 -5.77 31.92 9.51
CA THR A 116 -6.64 32.03 10.70
C THR A 116 -6.98 30.65 11.25
N THR A 117 -6.54 30.44 12.49
CA THR A 117 -7.04 29.45 13.44
C THR A 117 -8.57 29.44 13.46
N SER A 118 -9.16 28.26 13.29
CA SER A 118 -10.47 27.98 13.88
C SER A 118 -10.63 26.49 14.15
N MET A 119 -10.70 26.15 15.43
CA MET A 119 -10.74 24.79 15.99
C MET A 119 -12.17 24.21 16.00
N ASP A 120 -13.03 24.64 15.07
CA ASP A 120 -14.46 24.30 15.07
C ASP A 120 -14.89 23.38 13.90
N GLY A 121 -13.95 22.95 13.05
CA GLY A 121 -14.18 21.92 12.03
C GLY A 121 -14.15 20.47 12.56
N PHE A 122 -13.80 20.28 13.84
CA PHE A 122 -13.44 18.98 14.41
C PHE A 122 -14.65 18.05 14.68
N LYS A 123 -15.88 18.54 14.54
CA LYS A 123 -17.09 17.83 15.01
C LYS A 123 -18.01 17.25 13.94
N LEU A 124 -17.83 17.57 12.65
CA LEU A 124 -18.74 17.13 11.58
C LEU A 124 -18.20 16.03 10.65
N ALA A 125 -16.93 15.62 10.78
CA ALA A 125 -16.34 14.60 9.90
C ALA A 125 -16.36 13.17 10.48
N LEU A 126 -17.11 12.92 11.55
CA LEU A 126 -17.12 11.64 12.30
C LEU A 126 -18.17 10.62 11.81
N GLU A 127 -18.74 10.80 10.62
CA GLU A 127 -19.63 9.80 10.01
C GLU A 127 -18.98 9.13 8.81
N LEU A 128 -17.78 8.58 9.01
CA LEU A 128 -17.30 7.49 8.17
C LEU A 128 -18.04 6.21 8.59
N PRO A 129 -18.41 5.32 7.64
CA PRO A 129 -19.03 4.04 7.98
C PRO A 129 -18.19 3.35 9.05
N LYS A 130 -18.86 2.91 10.10
CA LYS A 130 -18.32 2.23 11.29
C LYS A 130 -17.78 0.83 10.96
N ALA A 131 -17.05 0.71 9.86
CA ALA A 131 -16.20 -0.44 9.57
C ALA A 131 -15.05 -0.34 10.55
N GLU A 132 -14.91 -1.35 11.40
CA GLU A 132 -13.87 -1.47 12.42
C GLU A 132 -12.50 -1.44 11.72
N ILE A 133 -11.95 -0.26 11.46
CA ILE A 133 -10.56 -0.14 11.02
C ILE A 133 -9.72 -0.47 12.25
N PRO A 134 -8.98 -1.60 12.23
CA PRO A 134 -8.21 -2.02 13.39
C PRO A 134 -7.17 -0.95 13.71
N HIS A 135 -7.10 -0.60 14.99
CA HIS A 135 -6.12 0.32 15.53
C HIS A 135 -4.71 -0.26 15.39
N TYR A 136 -3.75 0.55 14.95
CA TYR A 136 -2.39 0.11 14.65
C TYR A 136 -1.38 0.62 15.68
N ASP A 137 -0.81 -0.30 16.46
CA ASP A 137 0.11 0.01 17.56
C ASP A 137 1.59 0.07 17.17
N GLY A 138 1.92 -0.29 15.93
CA GLY A 138 3.30 -0.40 15.43
C GLY A 138 3.79 -1.84 15.27
N ASP A 139 2.90 -2.84 15.19
CA ASP A 139 3.26 -4.20 14.83
C ASP A 139 3.74 -4.30 13.36
N PRO A 140 5.00 -4.66 13.07
CA PRO A 140 5.51 -4.73 11.70
C PRO A 140 4.76 -5.72 10.80
N THR A 141 4.24 -6.81 11.38
CA THR A 141 3.50 -7.85 10.63
C THR A 141 2.16 -7.33 10.09
N LYS A 142 1.57 -6.36 10.80
CA LYS A 142 0.28 -5.76 10.45
C LYS A 142 0.41 -4.48 9.64
N PHE A 143 1.62 -3.95 9.47
CA PHE A 143 1.85 -2.66 8.81
C PHE A 143 1.21 -2.59 7.42
N TRP A 144 1.47 -3.59 6.58
CA TRP A 144 1.01 -3.59 5.20
C TRP A 144 -0.51 -3.75 5.09
N SER A 145 -1.11 -4.58 5.94
CA SER A 145 -2.57 -4.72 6.02
C SER A 145 -3.22 -3.41 6.50
N PHE A 146 -2.68 -2.80 7.54
CA PHE A 146 -3.15 -1.51 8.06
C PHE A 146 -3.07 -0.40 7.00
N ILE A 147 -1.92 -0.22 6.35
CA ILE A 147 -1.73 0.89 5.41
C ILE A 147 -2.61 0.74 4.16
N LYS A 148 -2.77 -0.49 3.63
CA LYS A 148 -3.68 -0.78 2.49
C LYS A 148 -5.13 -0.49 2.89
N ASN A 149 -5.55 -0.94 4.08
CA ASN A 149 -6.90 -0.69 4.58
C ASN A 149 -7.17 0.81 4.81
N PHE A 150 -6.20 1.53 5.37
CA PHE A 150 -6.27 2.97 5.58
C PHE A 150 -6.40 3.72 4.24
N GLU A 151 -5.60 3.37 3.24
CA GLU A 151 -5.65 4.02 1.92
C GLU A 151 -7.02 3.87 1.26
N VAL A 152 -7.52 2.64 1.18
CA VAL A 152 -8.78 2.31 0.50
C VAL A 152 -10.01 2.85 1.25
N ASN A 153 -10.04 2.71 2.58
CA ASN A 153 -11.25 3.02 3.34
C ASN A 153 -11.31 4.45 3.86
N VAL A 154 -10.17 5.15 3.95
CA VAL A 154 -10.06 6.50 4.53
C VAL A 154 -9.42 7.47 3.54
N ALA A 155 -8.19 7.20 3.08
CA ALA A 155 -7.44 8.20 2.31
C ALA A 155 -8.10 8.55 0.98
N GLU A 156 -8.67 7.57 0.27
CA GLU A 156 -9.40 7.78 -0.99
C GLU A 156 -10.69 8.60 -0.82
N LYS A 157 -11.29 8.59 0.38
CA LYS A 157 -12.52 9.34 0.68
C LYS A 157 -12.27 10.77 1.14
N LEU A 158 -11.02 11.11 1.46
CA LEU A 158 -10.63 12.43 1.95
C LEU A 158 -9.90 13.21 0.85
N SER A 159 -10.27 14.47 0.68
CA SER A 159 -9.67 15.36 -0.32
C SER A 159 -8.47 16.17 0.19
N SER A 160 -8.24 16.21 1.52
CA SER A 160 -7.17 16.98 2.16
C SER A 160 -6.14 16.06 2.83
N ASP A 161 -4.86 16.34 2.61
CA ASP A 161 -3.75 15.62 3.23
C ASP A 161 -3.68 15.86 4.75
N GLU A 162 -4.07 17.04 5.24
CA GLU A 162 -4.19 17.30 6.68
C GLU A 162 -5.26 16.43 7.34
N ALA A 163 -6.39 16.22 6.64
CA ALA A 163 -7.45 15.33 7.11
C ALA A 163 -6.96 13.87 7.12
N ARG A 164 -6.26 13.43 6.06
CA ARG A 164 -5.66 12.09 6.00
C ARG A 164 -4.66 11.87 7.13
N LEU A 165 -3.77 12.83 7.37
CA LEU A 165 -2.79 12.76 8.45
C LEU A 165 -3.46 12.67 9.83
N SER A 166 -4.48 13.49 10.08
CA SER A 166 -5.21 13.49 11.35
C SER A 166 -5.86 12.13 11.62
N TYR A 167 -6.48 11.54 10.61
CA TYR A 167 -7.05 10.20 10.69
C TYR A 167 -5.98 9.12 10.89
N LEU A 168 -4.84 9.23 10.20
CA LEU A 168 -3.72 8.31 10.35
C LEU A 168 -3.19 8.32 11.80
N ILE A 169 -3.08 9.49 12.42
CA ILE A 169 -2.66 9.63 13.82
C ILE A 169 -3.71 9.07 14.79
N GLN A 170 -5.00 9.19 14.49
CA GLN A 170 -6.07 8.66 15.34
C GLN A 170 -6.14 7.13 15.30
N LEU A 171 -5.94 6.55 14.12
CA LEU A 171 -5.97 5.11 13.91
C LEU A 171 -4.66 4.42 14.31
N THR A 172 -3.62 5.19 14.64
CA THR A 172 -2.37 4.69 15.21
C THR A 172 -2.32 4.89 16.72
N GLY A 173 -1.65 3.95 17.40
CA GLY A 173 -1.38 3.97 18.83
C GLY A 173 0.07 3.58 19.12
N GLY A 174 0.40 3.52 20.42
CA GLY A 174 1.70 3.06 20.88
C GLY A 174 2.87 3.73 20.17
N LYS A 175 3.81 2.91 19.67
CA LYS A 175 5.04 3.38 19.01
C LYS A 175 4.77 3.99 17.64
N ALA A 176 3.76 3.49 16.92
CA ALA A 176 3.38 4.05 15.62
C ALA A 176 2.93 5.50 15.75
N ARG A 177 2.03 5.79 16.69
CA ARG A 177 1.52 7.15 16.92
C ARG A 177 2.63 8.13 17.30
N SER A 178 3.47 7.78 18.27
CA SER A 178 4.57 8.64 18.72
C SER A 178 5.57 8.97 17.61
N SER A 179 5.69 8.09 16.61
CA SER A 179 6.60 8.28 15.48
C SER A 179 6.07 9.31 14.46
N ILE A 180 4.75 9.53 14.40
CA ILE A 180 4.13 10.38 13.38
C ILE A 180 3.35 11.58 13.93
N GLU A 181 3.14 11.68 15.24
CA GLU A 181 2.33 12.75 15.84
C GLU A 181 2.87 14.15 15.53
N CYS A 182 4.19 14.33 15.43
CA CYS A 182 4.83 15.59 15.08
C CYS A 182 4.69 15.97 13.59
N CYS A 183 4.25 15.04 12.73
CA CYS A 183 4.11 15.32 11.29
C CYS A 183 3.02 16.37 11.01
N VAL A 184 2.11 16.62 11.95
CA VAL A 184 1.10 17.70 11.84
C VAL A 184 1.74 19.08 11.66
N LEU A 185 2.98 19.27 12.14
CA LEU A 185 3.71 20.52 12.01
C LEU A 185 4.26 20.77 10.60
N LEU A 186 4.20 19.77 9.71
CA LEU A 186 4.75 19.83 8.35
C LEU A 186 3.71 20.23 7.29
N GLY A 187 2.48 20.53 7.68
CA GLY A 187 1.42 20.98 6.78
C GLY A 187 1.11 19.97 5.67
N ASP A 188 1.12 20.43 4.42
CA ASP A 188 0.84 19.65 3.21
C ASP A 188 1.74 18.41 3.06
N LYS A 189 2.98 18.47 3.57
CA LYS A 189 3.93 17.35 3.52
C LYS A 189 3.79 16.36 4.68
N GLY A 190 2.98 16.68 5.68
CA GLY A 190 2.89 15.90 6.91
C GLY A 190 2.37 14.48 6.66
N TYR A 191 1.37 14.32 5.80
CA TYR A 191 0.80 13.01 5.49
C TYR A 191 1.81 12.09 4.79
N GLU A 192 2.46 12.60 3.74
CA GLU A 192 3.49 11.83 3.02
C GLU A 192 4.64 11.44 3.95
N LYS A 193 5.09 12.38 4.80
CA LYS A 193 6.18 12.11 5.75
C LYS A 193 5.80 11.10 6.82
N ALA A 194 4.57 11.16 7.35
CA ALA A 194 4.06 10.19 8.30
C ALA A 194 4.04 8.77 7.71
N LYS A 195 3.58 8.62 6.46
CA LYS A 195 3.61 7.33 5.77
C LYS A 195 5.03 6.79 5.58
N GLU A 196 5.96 7.66 5.19
CA GLU A 196 7.37 7.30 5.04
C GLU A 196 7.95 6.79 6.37
N ILE A 197 7.70 7.51 7.48
CA ILE A 197 8.18 7.14 8.81
C ILE A 197 7.60 5.79 9.24
N LEU A 198 6.28 5.56 9.11
CA LEU A 198 5.70 4.27 9.47
C LEU A 198 6.30 3.13 8.63
N LYS A 199 6.54 3.36 7.34
CA LYS A 199 7.16 2.38 6.45
C LYS A 199 8.62 2.08 6.81
N ILE A 200 9.39 3.09 7.21
CA ILE A 200 10.79 2.93 7.65
C ILE A 200 10.86 2.20 8.99
N GLN A 201 9.95 2.50 9.93
CA GLN A 201 9.99 1.96 11.28
C GLN A 201 9.34 0.59 11.40
N PHE A 202 8.26 0.34 10.66
CA PHE A 202 7.42 -0.85 10.81
C PHE A 202 7.14 -1.58 9.51
N GLY A 203 7.38 -0.96 8.35
CA GLY A 203 7.21 -1.58 7.04
C GLY A 203 8.44 -2.28 6.50
N GLN A 204 9.53 -2.32 7.28
CA GLN A 204 10.70 -3.11 6.93
C GLN A 204 10.39 -4.59 7.18
N PRO A 205 10.75 -5.49 6.24
CA PRO A 205 10.78 -6.93 6.56
C PRO A 205 11.69 -7.11 7.78
N ILE A 206 11.25 -7.89 8.77
CA ILE A 206 11.92 -8.04 10.06
C ILE A 206 13.31 -8.68 9.83
N LEU A 207 14.31 -7.84 9.58
CA LEU A 207 15.70 -8.21 9.31
C LEU A 207 16.62 -7.45 10.27
N SER A 208 16.24 -7.44 11.54
CA SER A 208 17.00 -6.83 12.63
C SER A 208 16.93 -7.70 13.87
N CYS A 209 17.60 -8.84 13.83
CA CYS A 209 18.19 -9.48 15.02
C CYS A 209 19.51 -10.16 14.59
N MET A 210 20.55 -9.36 14.40
CA MET A 210 21.93 -9.82 14.57
C MET A 210 22.81 -8.64 15.01
N HIS A 211 22.86 -8.44 16.32
CA HIS A 211 24.01 -7.91 17.05
C HIS A 211 24.03 -8.58 18.42
#